data_AF-A0AA87Z3Q4-F1
#
_entry.id   AF-A0AA87Z3Q4-F1
#
_cell.length_a   1.000
_cell.length_b   1.000
_cell.length_c   1.000
_cell.angle_alpha   90.00
_cell.angle_beta   90.00
_cell.angle_gamma   90.00
#
_symmetry.space_group_name_H-M   'P 1'
#
loop_
_entity.id
_entity.type
_entity.pdbx_description
1 polymer ?
#
loop_
_entity_poly.entity_id
_entity_poly.type
_entity_poly.pdbx_seq_one_letter_code
_entity_poly.pdbx_strand_id
1 'polypeptide(L)'
;MDIRFPYSPAEVAKVRTVQFGILSPDEIRQMSVVQIEHGETMMGGKPKPAGLSDPRLGTIDRKMKCETCTASMAECPGHFGHLELAKPMFHIGFMKTVLSIMRCVCFNCSKILVDEEDHKFKQALKIKNPKNRLKKILDACKNKQKCEGGDEINVQSQETEEPGKKSRGGCGAQQPKLSIDGMKMVAEYKSQRKKSDDQEQLPEPVERKQTLTAERVLSVLKRISDEDCQLLGLNPKYARPDWMILQVLPIPPPPDDLTHQLAMIIRHNENLRRQERNGSPAHIISEFAQLLQFHIATYFDNELPGLPRATQRSGRPIKSICSRLKAKEGRIRGNLMGKRVDFSARTVITPDPTINIDELGVPWSIALNLTYPETVTPYNIERLKELVEYGPHPPPGKTGAKYIIRDDGQRLDLRYLKKSSDNHLELGYKARFCVLFGSIWSLDVVPLLNFCLLVAGGAPFE
;
A
#
# COMPACT_ATOMS: atom_id res chain seq x y z
N MET A 1 21.08 18.78 -2.53
CA MET A 1 20.38 17.52 -2.88
C MET A 1 21.27 16.75 -3.82
N ASP A 2 21.91 15.69 -3.34
CA ASP A 2 22.93 14.92 -4.05
C ASP A 2 22.33 13.63 -4.64
N ILE A 3 21.15 13.75 -5.26
CA ILE A 3 20.44 12.63 -5.88
C ILE A 3 20.40 12.89 -7.38
N ARG A 4 21.23 12.14 -8.10
CA ARG A 4 21.33 12.16 -9.56
C ARG A 4 20.05 11.59 -10.12
N PHE A 5 19.13 12.47 -10.49
CA PHE A 5 18.13 12.12 -11.47
C PHE A 5 18.55 12.73 -12.80
N PRO A 6 18.32 12.04 -13.92
CA PRO A 6 18.40 12.70 -15.22
C PRO A 6 17.53 13.94 -15.20
N TYR A 7 17.92 14.95 -15.99
CA TYR A 7 17.13 16.16 -16.13
C TYR A 7 15.68 15.79 -16.49
N SER A 8 14.74 16.36 -15.75
CA SER A 8 13.31 16.23 -16.00
C SER A 8 12.76 17.62 -16.34
N PRO A 9 11.92 17.74 -17.37
CA PRO A 9 11.25 19.00 -17.67
C PRO A 9 10.19 19.37 -16.63
N ALA A 10 9.82 18.44 -15.73
CA ALA A 10 8.81 18.70 -14.70
C ALA A 10 9.36 19.57 -13.56
N GLU A 11 8.58 20.57 -13.15
CA GLU A 11 8.93 21.42 -12.02
C GLU A 11 8.94 20.64 -10.69
N VAL A 12 9.96 20.91 -9.88
CA VAL A 12 10.10 20.26 -8.57
C VAL A 12 9.14 20.90 -7.57
N ALA A 13 8.21 20.10 -7.04
CA ALA A 13 7.26 20.54 -6.01
C ALA A 13 7.34 19.67 -4.74
N LYS A 14 7.07 20.28 -3.58
CA LYS A 14 6.93 19.55 -2.31
C LYS A 14 5.49 19.07 -2.14
N VAL A 15 5.32 17.83 -1.66
CA VAL A 15 3.99 17.27 -1.34
C VAL A 15 3.37 18.07 -0.19
N ARG A 16 2.22 18.71 -0.44
CA ARG A 16 1.48 19.52 0.56
C ARG A 16 0.41 18.71 1.29
N THR A 17 -0.29 17.85 0.56
CA THR A 17 -1.45 17.10 1.05
C THR A 17 -1.42 15.68 0.51
N VAL A 18 -1.81 14.71 1.33
CA VAL A 18 -1.96 13.30 0.93
C VAL A 18 -3.43 12.91 1.07
N GLN A 19 -4.07 12.61 -0.05
CA GLN A 19 -5.46 12.15 -0.08
C GLN A 19 -5.49 10.62 -0.11
N PHE A 20 -6.15 10.01 0.86
CA PHE A 20 -6.40 8.56 0.87
C PHE A 20 -7.70 8.23 0.14
N GLY A 21 -7.71 7.09 -0.54
CA GLY A 21 -8.87 6.57 -1.26
C GLY A 21 -8.75 5.07 -1.49
N ILE A 22 -9.80 4.50 -2.07
CA ILE A 22 -9.85 3.13 -2.56
C ILE A 22 -9.78 3.23 -4.08
N LEU A 23 -8.90 2.45 -4.70
CA LEU A 23 -8.78 2.42 -6.16
C LEU A 23 -10.03 1.78 -6.77
N SER A 24 -10.66 2.49 -7.69
CA SER A 24 -11.76 1.92 -8.47
C SER A 24 -11.23 0.89 -9.48
N PRO A 25 -12.04 -0.10 -9.89
CA PRO A 25 -11.64 -1.05 -10.93
C PRO A 25 -11.23 -0.36 -12.24
N ASP A 26 -11.89 0.75 -12.58
CA ASP A 26 -11.64 1.49 -13.81
C ASP A 26 -10.33 2.27 -13.73
N GLU A 27 -10.03 2.91 -12.59
CA GLU A 27 -8.71 3.52 -12.33
C GLU A 27 -7.59 2.49 -12.37
N ILE A 28 -7.81 1.27 -11.83
CA ILE A 28 -6.81 0.19 -11.87
C ILE A 28 -6.50 -0.21 -13.32
N ARG A 29 -7.51 -0.29 -14.19
CA ARG A 29 -7.29 -0.58 -15.61
C ARG A 29 -6.58 0.58 -16.32
N GLN A 30 -6.97 1.82 -16.05
CA GLN A 30 -6.38 3.01 -16.66
C GLN A 30 -4.92 3.24 -16.23
N MET A 31 -4.58 2.98 -14.96
CA MET A 31 -3.20 3.10 -14.48
C MET A 31 -2.30 1.96 -14.96
N SER A 32 -2.90 0.87 -15.45
CA SER A 32 -2.17 -0.33 -15.78
C SER A 32 -1.59 -0.29 -17.18
N VAL A 33 -0.32 -0.69 -17.30
CA VAL A 33 0.37 -0.78 -18.60
C VAL A 33 0.16 -2.12 -19.31
N VAL A 34 -0.24 -3.16 -18.57
CA VAL A 34 -0.39 -4.53 -19.09
C VAL A 34 -1.40 -5.32 -18.27
N GLN A 35 -2.25 -6.06 -18.99
CA GLN A 35 -3.07 -7.11 -18.40
C GLN A 35 -2.24 -8.39 -18.26
N ILE A 36 -2.16 -8.93 -17.05
CA ILE A 36 -1.42 -10.16 -16.75
C ILE A 36 -2.34 -11.36 -16.97
N GLU A 37 -1.91 -12.27 -17.83
CA GLU A 37 -2.64 -13.50 -18.15
C GLU A 37 -1.92 -14.75 -17.65
N HIS A 38 -0.59 -14.69 -17.56
CA HIS A 38 0.24 -15.84 -17.24
C HIS A 38 0.98 -15.67 -15.92
N GLY A 39 0.96 -16.71 -15.07
CA GLY A 39 1.72 -16.74 -13.82
C GLY A 39 3.22 -17.03 -14.00
N GLU A 40 3.63 -17.42 -15.19
CA GLU A 40 5.03 -17.72 -15.53
C GLU A 40 5.84 -16.44 -15.77
N THR A 41 7.06 -16.40 -15.27
CA THR A 41 7.95 -15.24 -15.38
C THR A 41 8.80 -15.28 -16.65
N MET A 42 9.32 -16.46 -17.01
CA MET A 42 10.27 -16.62 -18.12
C MET A 42 9.79 -17.70 -19.10
N MET A 43 10.03 -17.46 -20.39
CA MET A 43 9.84 -18.42 -21.48
C MET A 43 11.09 -18.41 -22.36
N GLY A 44 11.77 -19.55 -22.49
CA GLY A 44 12.97 -19.67 -23.34
C GLY A 44 14.11 -18.71 -22.96
N GLY A 45 14.30 -18.43 -21.66
CA GLY A 45 15.34 -17.53 -21.17
C GLY A 45 15.04 -16.04 -21.33
N LYS A 46 13.87 -15.67 -21.89
CA LYS A 46 13.39 -14.29 -21.98
C LYS A 46 12.16 -14.09 -21.08
N PRO A 47 11.91 -12.86 -20.60
CA PRO A 47 10.69 -12.56 -19.88
C PRO A 47 9.45 -12.86 -20.72
N LYS A 48 8.46 -13.53 -20.13
CA LYS A 48 7.22 -13.90 -20.84
C LYS A 48 6.32 -12.66 -21.00
N PRO A 49 5.83 -12.37 -22.22
CA PRO A 49 4.85 -11.30 -22.41
C PRO A 49 3.55 -11.63 -21.68
N ALA A 50 2.88 -10.62 -21.13
CA ALA A 50 1.70 -10.75 -20.26
C ALA A 50 1.94 -11.66 -19.03
N GLY A 51 3.20 -11.83 -18.64
CA GLY A 51 3.64 -12.56 -17.45
C GLY A 51 4.04 -11.61 -16.32
N LEU A 52 4.34 -12.18 -15.14
CA LEU A 52 4.73 -11.40 -13.95
C LEU A 52 6.08 -10.66 -14.07
N SER A 53 6.87 -10.96 -15.10
CA SER A 53 8.14 -10.28 -15.40
C SER A 53 8.10 -9.55 -16.73
N ASP A 54 6.91 -9.19 -17.23
CA ASP A 54 6.75 -8.44 -18.48
C ASP A 54 7.61 -7.14 -18.45
N PRO A 55 8.45 -6.88 -19.47
CA PRO A 55 9.36 -5.72 -19.51
C PRO A 55 8.67 -4.37 -19.38
N ARG A 56 7.37 -4.28 -19.68
CA ARG A 56 6.55 -3.06 -19.51
C ARG A 56 6.33 -2.70 -18.04
N LEU A 57 6.34 -3.68 -17.12
CA LEU A 57 6.23 -3.44 -15.68
C LEU A 57 7.50 -2.81 -15.09
N GLY A 58 8.63 -2.92 -15.80
CA GLY A 58 9.96 -2.51 -15.35
C GLY A 58 10.98 -3.62 -15.57
N THR A 59 12.26 -3.26 -15.54
CA THR A 59 13.35 -4.22 -15.72
C THR A 59 14.08 -4.50 -14.42
N ILE A 60 14.37 -5.79 -14.20
CA ILE A 60 15.26 -6.26 -13.13
C ILE A 60 16.70 -6.30 -13.64
N ASP A 61 16.87 -6.47 -14.95
CA ASP A 61 18.18 -6.63 -15.59
C ASP A 61 18.81 -5.27 -15.91
N ARG A 62 20.08 -5.07 -15.51
CA ARG A 62 20.81 -3.82 -15.78
C ARG A 62 21.04 -3.56 -17.27
N LYS A 63 21.07 -4.63 -18.08
CA LYS A 63 21.28 -4.55 -19.53
C LYS A 63 19.99 -4.23 -20.28
N MET A 64 18.83 -4.45 -19.66
CA MET A 64 17.52 -4.28 -20.26
C MET A 64 16.92 -2.95 -19.81
N LYS A 65 16.35 -2.20 -20.76
CA LYS A 65 15.60 -0.97 -20.47
C LYS A 65 14.11 -1.29 -20.41
N CYS A 66 13.38 -0.56 -19.58
CA CYS A 66 11.92 -0.71 -19.48
C CYS A 66 11.26 -0.32 -20.81
N GLU A 67 10.31 -1.12 -21.28
CA GLU A 67 9.59 -0.81 -22.54
C GLU A 67 8.64 0.39 -22.40
N THR A 68 8.19 0.69 -21.18
CA THR A 68 7.23 1.79 -20.93
C THR A 68 7.93 3.14 -20.78
N CYS A 69 8.92 3.25 -19.90
CA CYS A 69 9.60 4.53 -19.62
C CYS A 69 11.00 4.63 -20.24
N THR A 70 11.52 3.57 -20.87
CA THR A 70 12.88 3.49 -21.45
C THR A 70 14.03 3.70 -20.46
N ALA A 71 13.72 3.84 -19.17
CA ALA A 71 14.68 4.07 -18.10
C ALA A 71 15.38 2.76 -17.68
N SER A 72 16.52 2.94 -17.01
CA SER A 72 17.30 1.85 -16.41
C SER A 72 16.66 1.34 -15.10
N MET A 73 17.14 0.19 -14.59
CA MET A 73 16.66 -0.41 -13.33
C MET A 73 16.66 0.56 -12.13
N ALA A 74 17.61 1.48 -12.05
CA ALA A 74 17.74 2.40 -10.91
C ALA A 74 16.81 3.62 -11.00
N GLU A 75 16.41 4.01 -12.21
CA GLU A 75 15.63 5.22 -12.49
C GLU A 75 14.16 4.90 -12.72
N CYS A 76 13.86 3.70 -13.24
CA CYS A 76 12.50 3.25 -13.47
C CYS A 76 11.75 3.12 -12.14
N PRO A 77 10.63 3.83 -11.93
CA PRO A 77 9.82 3.70 -10.72
C PRO A 77 9.05 2.36 -10.66
N GLY A 78 8.99 1.65 -11.78
CA GLY A 78 8.10 0.51 -11.99
C GLY A 78 6.69 0.95 -12.39
N HIS A 79 6.03 0.12 -13.18
CA HIS A 79 4.68 0.37 -13.70
C HIS A 79 3.73 -0.74 -13.27
N PHE A 80 2.50 -0.38 -12.91
CA PHE A 80 1.53 -1.35 -12.43
C PHE A 80 0.93 -2.16 -13.59
N GLY A 81 0.77 -3.45 -13.36
CA GLY A 81 -0.08 -4.34 -14.14
C GLY A 81 -1.46 -4.45 -13.50
N HIS A 82 -2.36 -5.17 -14.16
CA HIS A 82 -3.62 -5.60 -13.55
C HIS A 82 -3.96 -7.03 -13.93
N LEU A 83 -4.73 -7.69 -13.06
CA LEU A 83 -5.30 -9.00 -13.29
C LEU A 83 -6.82 -8.90 -13.20
N GLU A 84 -7.50 -9.30 -14.27
CA GLU A 84 -8.95 -9.41 -14.32
C GLU A 84 -9.38 -10.68 -13.55
N LEU A 85 -10.12 -10.53 -12.45
CA LEU A 85 -10.60 -11.69 -11.69
C LEU A 85 -11.79 -12.32 -12.42
N ALA A 86 -11.84 -13.65 -12.46
CA ALA A 86 -12.93 -14.41 -13.06
C ALA A 86 -14.28 -14.11 -12.36
N LYS A 87 -14.22 -13.92 -11.04
CA LYS A 87 -15.35 -13.47 -10.22
C LYS A 87 -14.91 -12.39 -9.24
N PRO A 88 -15.81 -11.47 -8.85
CA PRO A 88 -15.58 -10.56 -7.73
C PRO A 88 -15.20 -11.32 -6.46
N MET A 89 -14.21 -10.80 -5.72
CA MET A 89 -13.69 -11.39 -4.49
C MET A 89 -13.70 -10.38 -3.34
N PHE A 90 -13.88 -10.86 -2.11
CA PHE A 90 -13.84 -10.01 -0.93
C PHE A 90 -12.42 -9.57 -0.61
N HIS A 91 -12.22 -8.27 -0.38
CA HIS A 91 -10.99 -7.78 0.22
C HIS A 91 -11.06 -7.96 1.75
N ILE A 92 -10.15 -8.78 2.30
CA ILE A 92 -10.13 -9.12 3.74
C ILE A 92 -10.09 -7.90 4.67
N GLY A 93 -9.38 -6.83 4.27
CA GLY A 93 -9.29 -5.60 5.06
C GLY A 93 -10.60 -4.80 5.10
N PHE A 94 -11.49 -5.00 4.12
CA PHE A 94 -12.75 -4.26 4.01
C PHE A 94 -13.98 -5.09 4.40
N MET A 95 -13.87 -6.41 4.58
CA MET A 95 -15.02 -7.27 4.91
C MET A 95 -15.87 -6.76 6.09
N LYS A 96 -15.23 -6.28 7.18
CA LYS A 96 -15.94 -5.73 8.34
C LYS A 96 -16.70 -4.43 8.02
N THR A 97 -16.10 -3.59 7.16
CA THR A 97 -16.71 -2.34 6.70
C THR A 97 -17.87 -2.63 5.76
N VAL A 98 -17.69 -3.54 4.80
CA VAL A 98 -18.73 -4.00 3.89
C VAL A 98 -19.90 -4.61 4.67
N LEU A 99 -19.64 -5.46 5.68
CA LEU A 99 -20.69 -5.98 6.55
C LEU A 99 -21.46 -4.86 7.26
N SER A 100 -20.77 -3.83 7.74
CA SER A 100 -21.39 -2.69 8.41
C SER A 100 -22.29 -1.91 7.45
N ILE A 101 -21.83 -1.68 6.22
CA ILE A 101 -22.61 -1.01 5.16
C ILE A 101 -23.83 -1.84 4.78
N MET A 102 -23.65 -3.14 4.53
CA MET A 102 -24.72 -4.08 4.16
C MET A 102 -25.80 -4.24 5.24
N ARG A 103 -25.49 -3.96 6.51
CA ARG A 103 -26.47 -3.92 7.62
C ARG A 103 -27.23 -2.58 7.70
N CYS A 104 -26.74 -1.53 7.04
CA CYS A 104 -27.38 -0.23 6.99
C CYS A 104 -28.30 -0.04 5.78
N VAL A 105 -28.03 -0.77 4.69
CA VAL A 105 -28.80 -0.70 3.45
C VAL A 105 -29.70 -1.92 3.26
N CYS A 106 -30.79 -1.74 2.53
CA CYS A 106 -31.68 -2.83 2.14
C CYS A 106 -30.98 -3.75 1.13
N PHE A 107 -31.03 -5.06 1.38
CA PHE A 107 -30.42 -6.07 0.50
C PHE A 107 -31.02 -6.12 -0.92
N ASN A 108 -32.21 -5.55 -1.14
CA ASN A 108 -32.90 -5.59 -2.45
C ASN A 108 -32.92 -4.23 -3.16
N CYS A 109 -33.40 -3.17 -2.48
CA CYS A 109 -33.47 -1.83 -3.08
C CYS A 109 -32.24 -0.95 -2.83
N SER A 110 -31.30 -1.38 -1.99
CA SER A 110 -30.03 -0.67 -1.70
C SER A 110 -30.18 0.72 -1.04
N LYS A 111 -31.40 1.11 -0.66
CA LYS A 111 -31.67 2.31 0.14
C LYS A 111 -31.30 2.10 1.60
N ILE A 112 -30.95 3.17 2.30
CA ILE A 112 -30.72 3.14 3.75
C ILE A 112 -32.01 2.71 4.46
N LEU A 113 -31.90 1.79 5.42
CA LEU A 113 -33.06 1.21 6.13
C LEU A 113 -33.72 2.18 7.11
N VAL A 114 -33.01 3.24 7.50
CA VAL A 114 -33.47 4.22 8.49
C VAL A 114 -33.91 5.49 7.79
N ASP A 115 -35.11 5.93 8.13
CA ASP A 115 -35.65 7.21 7.66
C ASP A 115 -34.96 8.40 8.32
N GLU A 116 -34.97 9.51 7.62
CA GLU A 116 -34.42 10.78 8.10
C GLU A 116 -35.12 11.30 9.35
N GLU A 117 -36.34 10.83 9.63
CA GLU A 117 -37.14 11.25 10.78
C GLU A 117 -36.70 10.62 12.11
N ASP A 118 -36.01 9.47 12.07
CA ASP A 118 -35.56 8.78 13.29
C ASP A 118 -34.58 9.68 14.07
N HIS A 119 -34.89 9.91 15.33
CA HIS A 119 -34.08 10.72 16.23
C HIS A 119 -32.62 10.21 16.30
N LYS A 120 -32.40 8.89 16.25
CA LYS A 120 -31.05 8.30 16.25
C LYS A 120 -30.29 8.63 14.96
N PHE A 121 -30.99 8.67 13.83
CA PHE A 121 -30.39 9.01 12.54
C PHE A 121 -30.05 10.51 12.47
N LYS A 122 -30.97 11.39 12.89
CA LYS A 122 -30.71 12.83 13.01
C LYS A 122 -29.50 13.12 13.91
N GLN A 123 -29.36 12.40 15.02
CA GLN A 123 -28.18 12.51 15.89
C GLN A 123 -26.91 12.04 15.20
N ALA A 124 -26.97 10.96 14.41
CA ALA A 124 -25.81 10.46 13.67
C ALA A 124 -25.33 11.45 12.60
N LEU A 125 -26.25 12.15 11.91
CA LEU A 125 -25.90 13.13 10.88
C LEU A 125 -25.13 14.34 11.42
N LYS A 126 -25.34 14.71 12.70
CA LYS A 126 -24.58 15.79 13.37
C LYS A 126 -23.11 15.46 13.60
N ILE A 127 -22.70 14.19 13.49
CA ILE A 127 -21.34 13.75 13.75
C ILE A 127 -20.43 14.07 12.56
N LYS A 128 -19.42 14.92 12.80
CA LYS A 128 -18.44 15.31 11.77
C LYS A 128 -17.51 14.17 11.35
N ASN A 129 -17.12 13.29 12.28
CA ASN A 129 -16.20 12.18 11.97
C ASN A 129 -16.95 11.04 11.24
N PRO A 130 -16.59 10.74 9.98
CA PRO A 130 -17.33 9.77 9.16
C PRO A 130 -17.35 8.34 9.74
N LYS A 131 -16.26 7.92 10.40
CA LYS A 131 -16.16 6.59 11.02
C LYS A 131 -17.16 6.41 12.17
N ASN A 132 -17.28 7.45 13.01
CA ASN A 132 -18.20 7.43 14.14
C ASN A 132 -19.66 7.58 13.67
N ARG A 133 -19.89 8.35 12.60
CA ARG A 133 -21.19 8.46 11.94
C ARG A 133 -21.70 7.11 11.47
N LEU A 134 -20.89 6.35 10.71
CA LEU A 134 -21.27 5.01 10.24
C LEU A 134 -21.64 4.07 11.40
N LYS A 135 -20.87 4.10 12.50
CA LYS A 135 -21.14 3.27 13.68
C LYS A 135 -22.50 3.59 14.32
N LYS A 136 -22.85 4.87 14.42
CA LYS A 136 -24.14 5.31 14.97
C LYS A 136 -25.32 4.99 14.05
N ILE A 137 -25.15 5.13 12.74
CA ILE A 137 -26.16 4.70 11.76
C ILE A 137 -26.37 3.19 11.87
N LEU A 138 -25.29 2.41 11.96
CA LEU A 138 -25.36 0.97 12.17
C LEU A 138 -26.15 0.61 13.45
N ASP A 139 -25.94 1.32 14.55
CA ASP A 139 -26.69 1.12 15.79
C ASP A 139 -28.20 1.39 15.64
N ALA A 140 -28.58 2.33 14.77
CA ALA A 140 -29.98 2.57 14.41
C ALA A 140 -30.56 1.46 13.52
N CYS A 141 -29.79 0.96 12.55
CA CYS A 141 -30.24 -0.04 11.59
C CYS A 141 -30.32 -1.47 12.16
N LYS A 142 -29.54 -1.82 13.19
CA LYS A 142 -29.39 -3.20 13.73
C LYS A 142 -30.71 -3.91 14.05
N ASN A 143 -31.73 -3.17 14.49
CA ASN A 143 -33.00 -3.75 14.91
C ASN A 143 -34.05 -3.82 13.79
N LYS A 144 -33.81 -3.15 12.65
CA LYS A 144 -34.75 -3.18 11.52
C LYS A 144 -34.63 -4.50 10.78
N GLN A 145 -35.76 -5.20 10.63
CA GLN A 145 -35.84 -6.52 9.97
C GLN A 145 -36.69 -6.49 8.68
N LYS A 146 -37.34 -5.36 8.39
CA LYS A 146 -38.13 -5.11 7.17
C LYS A 146 -37.71 -3.75 6.63
N CYS A 147 -37.66 -3.62 5.30
CA CYS A 147 -37.49 -2.33 4.65
C CYS A 147 -38.84 -1.60 4.62
N GLU A 148 -38.92 -0.42 5.24
CA GLU A 148 -40.15 0.41 5.28
C GLU A 148 -40.43 1.02 3.90
N GLY A 149 -41.71 1.10 3.49
CA GLY A 149 -42.13 1.72 2.22
C GLY A 149 -42.70 0.77 1.15
N GLY A 150 -42.77 -0.53 1.41
CA GLY A 150 -43.50 -1.46 0.52
C GLY A 150 -45.02 -1.44 0.72
N ASP A 151 -45.51 -0.75 1.75
CA ASP A 151 -46.93 -0.74 2.13
C ASP A 151 -47.74 0.35 1.39
N GLU A 152 -47.08 1.25 0.64
CA GLU A 152 -47.73 2.34 -0.12
C GLU A 152 -48.24 1.93 -1.53
N ILE A 153 -47.92 0.73 -2.02
CA ILE A 153 -48.36 0.28 -3.37
C ILE A 153 -49.79 -0.28 -3.34
N ASN A 154 -50.36 -0.56 -2.16
CA ASN A 154 -51.64 -1.28 -2.02
C ASN A 154 -52.82 -0.46 -1.51
N VAL A 155 -52.74 0.87 -1.49
CA VAL A 155 -53.90 1.73 -1.21
C VAL A 155 -54.18 2.57 -2.45
N GLN A 156 -55.24 2.17 -3.16
CA GLN A 156 -55.82 2.93 -4.26
C GLN A 156 -56.06 4.38 -3.84
N SER A 157 -55.54 5.31 -4.64
CA SER A 157 -56.13 6.62 -4.97
C SER A 157 -57.18 7.16 -4.00
N GLN A 158 -56.75 7.92 -2.99
CA GLN A 158 -57.53 9.05 -2.48
C GLN A 158 -56.59 10.22 -2.22
N GLU A 159 -56.71 11.22 -3.09
CA GLU A 159 -56.13 12.55 -2.90
C GLU A 159 -56.69 13.13 -1.60
N THR A 160 -55.86 13.22 -0.58
CA THR A 160 -56.05 14.15 0.53
C THR A 160 -54.75 14.91 0.73
N GLU A 161 -54.82 16.21 0.48
CA GLU A 161 -53.75 17.18 0.70
C GLU A 161 -53.48 17.33 2.21
N GLU A 162 -52.71 16.40 2.79
CA GLU A 162 -51.89 16.69 3.96
C GLU A 162 -50.42 16.70 3.52
N PRO A 163 -49.51 17.45 4.16
CA PRO A 163 -48.10 17.45 3.80
C PRO A 163 -47.51 16.08 4.13
N GLY A 164 -47.62 15.18 3.15
CA GLY A 164 -47.32 13.76 3.27
C GLY A 164 -45.89 13.56 3.75
N LYS A 165 -45.77 12.76 4.81
CA LYS A 165 -44.50 12.16 5.23
C LYS A 165 -43.79 11.63 3.98
N LYS A 166 -42.66 12.24 3.62
CA LYS A 166 -41.80 11.75 2.55
C LYS A 166 -41.13 10.47 3.06
N SER A 167 -41.86 9.36 3.09
CA SER A 167 -41.26 8.06 3.35
C SER A 167 -40.27 7.81 2.20
N ARG A 168 -39.01 7.46 2.52
CA ARG A 168 -38.04 7.11 1.48
C ARG A 168 -38.46 5.74 0.95
N GLY A 169 -39.42 5.71 0.01
CA GLY A 169 -40.07 4.51 -0.51
C GLY A 169 -39.13 3.30 -0.63
N GLY A 170 -39.21 2.38 0.32
CA GLY A 170 -38.50 1.11 0.30
C GLY A 170 -39.34 -0.01 -0.30
N CYS A 171 -38.79 -1.22 -0.34
CA CYS A 171 -39.40 -2.32 -1.10
C CYS A 171 -40.15 -3.36 -0.24
N GLY A 172 -40.33 -3.13 1.07
CA GLY A 172 -41.05 -4.07 1.95
C GLY A 172 -40.30 -5.38 2.27
N ALA A 173 -39.13 -5.61 1.67
CA ALA A 173 -38.41 -6.89 1.77
C ALA A 173 -37.86 -7.15 3.18
N GLN A 174 -37.92 -8.42 3.61
CA GLN A 174 -37.29 -8.88 4.84
C GLN A 174 -35.77 -8.81 4.74
N GLN A 175 -35.13 -8.33 5.81
CA GLN A 175 -33.68 -8.18 5.88
C GLN A 175 -33.05 -9.36 6.61
N PRO A 176 -32.05 -10.04 6.01
CA PRO A 176 -31.35 -11.11 6.68
C PRO A 176 -30.43 -10.58 7.77
N LYS A 177 -30.18 -11.40 8.78
CA LYS A 177 -29.09 -11.18 9.73
C LYS A 177 -27.78 -11.57 9.07
N LEU A 178 -26.95 -10.58 8.78
CA LEU A 178 -25.65 -10.79 8.13
C LEU A 178 -24.54 -11.04 9.17
N SER A 179 -23.69 -12.03 8.93
CA SER A 179 -22.48 -12.31 9.72
C SER A 179 -21.29 -12.64 8.81
N ILE A 180 -20.07 -12.57 9.37
CA ILE A 180 -18.85 -13.06 8.70
C ILE A 180 -18.48 -14.38 9.35
N ASP A 181 -18.23 -15.39 8.54
CA ASP A 181 -17.73 -16.70 8.94
C ASP A 181 -16.45 -17.00 8.15
N GLY A 182 -15.29 -16.82 8.80
CA GLY A 182 -13.99 -16.87 8.15
C GLY A 182 -13.86 -15.86 7.00
N MET A 183 -13.82 -16.36 5.76
CA MET A 183 -13.73 -15.58 4.52
C MET A 183 -15.08 -15.43 3.78
N LYS A 184 -16.17 -15.96 4.35
CA LYS A 184 -17.50 -15.92 3.75
C LYS A 184 -18.39 -14.95 4.50
N MET A 185 -19.35 -14.36 3.78
CA MET A 185 -20.45 -13.63 4.40
C MET A 185 -21.69 -14.52 4.38
N VAL A 186 -22.39 -14.62 5.51
CA VAL A 186 -23.57 -15.49 5.67
C VAL A 186 -24.79 -14.63 5.96
N ALA A 187 -25.90 -14.94 5.30
CA ALA A 187 -27.20 -14.35 5.51
C ALA A 187 -28.12 -15.37 6.19
N GLU A 188 -28.69 -15.00 7.34
CA GLU A 188 -29.67 -15.81 8.06
C GLU A 188 -31.03 -15.12 8.05
N TYR A 189 -32.05 -15.77 7.49
CA TYR A 189 -33.43 -15.26 7.49
C TYR A 189 -34.21 -15.85 8.67
N LYS A 190 -34.89 -15.00 9.44
CA LYS A 190 -35.77 -15.44 10.52
C LYS A 190 -37.13 -15.86 9.95
N SER A 191 -37.55 -17.09 10.23
CA SER A 191 -38.93 -17.52 9.96
C SER A 191 -39.91 -16.72 10.81
N GLN A 192 -40.96 -16.19 10.18
CA GLN A 192 -42.19 -15.91 10.91
C GLN A 192 -42.81 -17.26 11.29
N ARG A 193 -42.84 -17.58 12.59
CA ARG A 193 -43.72 -18.64 13.09
C ARG A 193 -45.15 -18.21 12.77
N LYS A 194 -45.75 -18.76 11.72
CA LYS A 194 -47.21 -18.74 11.60
C LYS A 194 -47.74 -19.54 12.79
N LYS A 195 -48.42 -18.87 13.73
CA LYS A 195 -49.35 -19.51 14.66
C LYS A 195 -50.56 -19.91 13.82
N SER A 196 -50.56 -21.11 13.29
CA SER A 196 -51.78 -21.81 12.92
C SER A 196 -51.61 -23.22 13.47
N ASP A 197 -52.41 -23.53 14.48
CA ASP A 197 -52.68 -24.92 14.87
C ASP A 197 -53.21 -25.63 13.63
N ASP A 198 -52.40 -26.54 13.09
CA ASP A 198 -52.84 -27.84 12.62
C ASP A 198 -51.60 -28.68 12.34
N GLN A 199 -51.51 -29.79 13.07
CA GLN A 199 -50.55 -30.86 12.83
C GLN A 199 -50.91 -31.51 11.50
N GLU A 200 -49.99 -31.47 10.53
CA GLU A 200 -49.50 -32.59 9.74
C GLU A 200 -48.82 -32.10 8.45
N GLN A 201 -47.75 -32.80 8.09
CA GLN A 201 -46.84 -32.57 6.95
C GLN A 201 -45.75 -31.51 7.16
N LEU A 202 -44.61 -32.00 7.66
CA LEU A 202 -43.30 -31.36 7.58
C LEU A 202 -42.91 -31.10 6.12
N PRO A 203 -42.53 -29.87 5.74
CA PRO A 203 -41.52 -29.66 4.73
C PRO A 203 -40.18 -29.39 5.43
N GLU A 204 -39.12 -29.99 4.90
CA GLU A 204 -37.73 -29.90 5.33
C GLU A 204 -37.26 -28.47 5.68
N PRO A 205 -36.24 -28.30 6.55
CA PRO A 205 -35.76 -26.98 6.92
C PRO A 205 -35.01 -26.37 5.73
N VAL A 206 -35.71 -25.61 4.90
CA VAL A 206 -35.09 -24.74 3.88
C VAL A 206 -33.97 -23.97 4.55
N GLU A 207 -32.75 -24.15 4.04
CA GLU A 207 -31.49 -23.77 4.67
C GLU A 207 -31.54 -22.36 5.27
N ARG A 208 -31.62 -22.29 6.60
CA ARG A 208 -31.77 -21.02 7.35
C ARG A 208 -30.58 -20.07 7.15
N LYS A 209 -29.45 -20.58 6.67
CA LYS A 209 -28.18 -19.88 6.47
C LYS A 209 -27.75 -20.02 5.03
N GLN A 210 -27.77 -18.92 4.29
CA GLN A 210 -27.29 -18.85 2.91
C GLN A 210 -25.93 -18.16 2.89
N THR A 211 -24.95 -18.75 2.19
CA THR A 211 -23.69 -18.07 1.92
C THR A 211 -23.87 -17.05 0.80
N LEU A 212 -23.43 -15.81 1.03
CA LEU A 212 -23.53 -14.73 0.05
C LEU A 212 -22.31 -14.72 -0.86
N THR A 213 -22.56 -14.74 -2.17
CA THR A 213 -21.51 -14.51 -3.16
C THR A 213 -21.09 -13.04 -3.17
N ALA A 214 -19.82 -12.79 -3.45
CA ALA A 214 -19.30 -11.43 -3.57
C ALA A 214 -19.97 -10.65 -4.72
N GLU A 215 -20.38 -11.34 -5.80
CA GLU A 215 -21.19 -10.77 -6.88
C GLU A 215 -22.51 -10.18 -6.39
N ARG A 216 -23.22 -10.94 -5.54
CA ARG A 216 -24.49 -10.48 -5.01
C ARG A 216 -24.30 -9.25 -4.13
N VAL A 217 -23.29 -9.25 -3.25
CA VAL A 217 -22.95 -8.09 -2.43
C VAL A 217 -22.58 -6.90 -3.31
N LEU A 218 -21.75 -7.11 -4.33
CA LEU A 218 -21.36 -6.06 -5.28
C LEU A 218 -22.57 -5.43 -5.98
N SER A 219 -23.54 -6.24 -6.39
CA SER A 219 -24.75 -5.73 -7.05
C SER A 219 -25.57 -4.80 -6.15
N VAL A 220 -25.59 -5.07 -4.84
CA VAL A 220 -26.23 -4.20 -3.84
C VAL A 220 -25.43 -2.93 -3.64
N LEU A 221 -24.11 -3.05 -3.44
CA LEU A 221 -23.24 -1.88 -3.22
C LEU A 221 -23.22 -0.91 -4.41
N LYS A 222 -23.28 -1.42 -5.65
CA LYS A 222 -23.33 -0.59 -6.88
C LYS A 222 -24.64 0.19 -7.03
N ARG A 223 -25.74 -0.30 -6.44
CA ARG A 223 -27.07 0.34 -6.50
C ARG A 223 -27.27 1.42 -5.43
N ILE A 224 -26.34 1.56 -4.49
CA ILE A 224 -26.39 2.61 -3.47
C ILE A 224 -26.19 3.97 -4.17
N SER A 225 -27.06 4.94 -3.87
CA SER A 225 -26.94 6.30 -4.41
C SER A 225 -25.73 7.04 -3.83
N ASP A 226 -25.21 8.02 -4.55
CA ASP A 226 -24.08 8.83 -4.07
C ASP A 226 -24.46 9.67 -2.83
N GLU A 227 -25.73 10.08 -2.74
CA GLU A 227 -26.31 10.74 -1.57
C GLU A 227 -26.28 9.82 -0.34
N ASP A 228 -26.74 8.57 -0.49
CA ASP A 228 -26.71 7.58 0.59
C ASP A 228 -25.29 7.24 1.02
N CYS A 229 -24.34 7.19 0.07
CA CYS A 229 -22.92 7.02 0.39
C CYS A 229 -22.42 8.16 1.31
N GLN A 230 -22.75 9.41 0.98
CA GLN A 230 -22.38 10.56 1.81
C GLN A 230 -23.02 10.47 3.19
N LEU A 231 -24.32 10.14 3.30
CA LEU A 231 -25.00 9.97 4.59
C LEU A 231 -24.32 8.90 5.46
N LEU A 232 -23.91 7.78 4.86
CA LEU A 232 -23.20 6.70 5.55
C LEU A 232 -21.80 7.07 6.05
N GLY A 233 -21.23 8.20 5.63
CA GLY A 233 -19.83 8.53 5.95
C GLY A 233 -18.81 8.11 4.91
N LEU A 234 -19.26 7.79 3.69
CA LEU A 234 -18.40 7.44 2.57
C LEU A 234 -18.28 8.63 1.62
N ASN A 235 -17.18 8.68 0.86
CA ASN A 235 -16.99 9.69 -0.16
C ASN A 235 -17.15 9.03 -1.54
N PRO A 236 -18.16 9.40 -2.35
CA PRO A 236 -18.40 8.75 -3.64
C PRO A 236 -17.25 8.92 -4.63
N LYS A 237 -16.44 9.98 -4.49
CA LYS A 237 -15.31 10.26 -5.38
C LYS A 237 -14.05 9.46 -5.06
N TYR A 238 -13.80 9.17 -3.78
CA TYR A 238 -12.53 8.57 -3.34
C TYR A 238 -12.69 7.22 -2.64
N ALA A 239 -13.89 6.85 -2.18
CA ALA A 239 -14.12 5.67 -1.37
C ALA A 239 -15.56 5.16 -1.54
N ARG A 240 -15.93 4.84 -2.78
CA ARG A 240 -17.24 4.26 -3.09
C ARG A 240 -17.33 2.82 -2.54
N PRO A 241 -18.47 2.39 -1.96
CA PRO A 241 -18.57 1.09 -1.29
C PRO A 241 -18.33 -0.11 -2.21
N ASP A 242 -18.70 -0.03 -3.48
CA ASP A 242 -18.51 -1.10 -4.47
C ASP A 242 -17.03 -1.38 -4.76
N TRP A 243 -16.15 -0.38 -4.61
CA TRP A 243 -14.69 -0.55 -4.78
C TRP A 243 -14.04 -1.36 -3.66
N MET A 244 -14.75 -1.61 -2.55
CA MET A 244 -14.27 -2.49 -1.48
C MET A 244 -14.25 -3.98 -1.87
N ILE A 245 -14.91 -4.34 -2.97
CA ILE A 245 -14.92 -5.68 -3.55
C ILE A 245 -13.98 -5.70 -4.76
N LEU A 246 -13.04 -6.64 -4.76
CA LEU A 246 -12.04 -6.78 -5.80
C LEU A 246 -12.66 -7.39 -7.05
N GLN A 247 -12.77 -6.59 -8.11
CA GLN A 247 -13.09 -7.06 -9.47
C GLN A 247 -11.80 -7.18 -10.29
N VAL A 248 -10.87 -6.24 -10.08
CA VAL A 248 -9.57 -6.18 -10.72
C VAL A 248 -8.53 -6.11 -9.62
N LEU A 249 -7.47 -6.93 -9.71
CA LEU A 249 -6.38 -6.92 -8.77
C LEU A 249 -5.19 -6.15 -9.38
N PRO A 250 -4.74 -5.03 -8.79
CA PRO A 250 -3.54 -4.34 -9.26
C PRO A 250 -2.31 -5.21 -8.97
N ILE A 251 -1.47 -5.40 -10.00
CA ILE A 251 -0.24 -6.17 -9.92
C ILE A 251 0.92 -5.17 -9.76
N PRO A 252 1.64 -5.19 -8.63
CA PRO A 252 2.76 -4.30 -8.46
C PRO A 252 3.92 -4.65 -9.41
N PRO A 253 4.74 -3.65 -9.82
CA PRO A 253 5.96 -3.86 -10.60
C PRO A 253 6.92 -4.88 -9.94
N PRO A 254 7.86 -5.47 -10.73
CA PRO A 254 8.56 -6.74 -10.47
C PRO A 254 8.82 -7.05 -8.99
N PRO A 255 8.04 -7.99 -8.40
CA PRO A 255 8.18 -8.36 -6.99
C PRO A 255 9.21 -9.48 -6.76
N ASP A 256 9.88 -9.47 -5.60
CA ASP A 256 10.74 -10.58 -5.15
C ASP A 256 9.89 -11.79 -4.64
N ASP A 257 9.50 -11.81 -3.37
CA ASP A 257 8.79 -12.98 -2.81
C ASP A 257 7.27 -13.01 -3.06
N LEU A 258 6.65 -11.87 -3.38
CA LEU A 258 5.21 -11.80 -3.65
C LEU A 258 4.84 -12.46 -4.99
N THR A 259 5.81 -12.62 -5.89
CA THR A 259 5.63 -13.18 -7.24
C THR A 259 5.14 -14.62 -7.19
N HIS A 260 5.59 -15.42 -6.23
CA HIS A 260 5.09 -16.79 -6.08
C HIS A 260 3.60 -16.81 -5.67
N GLN A 261 3.16 -15.91 -4.79
CA GLN A 261 1.74 -15.81 -4.43
C GLN A 261 0.90 -15.31 -5.61
N LEU A 262 1.39 -14.29 -6.33
CA LEU A 262 0.71 -13.78 -7.51
C LEU A 262 0.58 -14.84 -8.60
N ALA A 263 1.62 -15.65 -8.83
CA ALA A 263 1.59 -16.76 -9.78
C ALA A 263 0.52 -17.80 -9.40
N MET A 264 0.37 -18.10 -8.10
CA MET A 264 -0.71 -18.95 -7.60
C MET A 264 -2.09 -18.32 -7.83
N ILE A 265 -2.26 -17.03 -7.55
CA ILE A 265 -3.53 -16.32 -7.79
C ILE A 265 -3.91 -16.39 -9.27
N ILE A 266 -2.98 -16.09 -10.18
CA ILE A 266 -3.22 -16.11 -11.63
C ILE A 266 -3.63 -17.51 -12.10
N ARG A 267 -2.90 -18.55 -11.67
CA ARG A 267 -3.20 -19.94 -12.04
C ARG A 267 -4.58 -20.39 -11.56
N HIS A 268 -4.97 -20.05 -10.32
CA HIS A 268 -6.29 -20.40 -9.80
C HIS A 268 -7.41 -19.59 -10.44
N ASN A 269 -7.13 -18.34 -10.80
CA ASN A 269 -8.06 -17.47 -11.53
C ASN A 269 -8.34 -18.01 -12.94
N GLU A 270 -7.30 -18.43 -13.66
CA GLU A 270 -7.44 -19.06 -14.98
C GLU A 270 -8.19 -20.40 -14.89
N ASN A 271 -7.87 -21.23 -13.89
CA ASN A 271 -8.58 -22.49 -13.67
C ASN A 271 -10.08 -22.24 -13.38
N LEU A 272 -10.42 -21.29 -12.50
CA LEU A 272 -11.81 -20.92 -12.22
C LEU A 272 -12.54 -20.49 -13.51
N ARG A 273 -11.91 -19.62 -14.31
CA ARG A 273 -12.46 -19.17 -15.59
C ARG A 273 -12.68 -20.31 -16.58
N ARG A 274 -11.78 -21.31 -16.59
CA ARG A 274 -11.90 -22.51 -17.42
C ARG A 274 -13.04 -23.41 -16.96
N GLN A 275 -13.20 -23.64 -15.66
CA GLN A 275 -14.29 -24.45 -15.11
C GLN A 275 -15.67 -23.82 -15.39
N GLU A 276 -15.76 -22.50 -15.35
CA GLU A 276 -16.97 -21.78 -15.72
C GLU A 276 -17.29 -21.91 -17.21
N ARG A 277 -16.29 -21.74 -18.08
CA ARG A 277 -16.47 -21.91 -19.54
C ARG A 277 -16.89 -23.34 -19.90
N ASN A 278 -16.38 -24.33 -19.18
CA ASN A 278 -16.72 -25.74 -19.40
C ASN A 278 -18.11 -26.13 -18.85
N GLY A 279 -18.81 -25.22 -18.14
CA GLY A 279 -20.12 -25.51 -17.57
C GLY A 279 -20.08 -26.46 -16.39
N SER A 280 -19.00 -26.46 -15.61
CA SER A 280 -18.87 -27.32 -14.43
C SER A 280 -19.98 -27.05 -13.39
N PRO A 281 -20.37 -28.07 -12.59
CA PRO A 281 -21.39 -27.91 -11.54
C PRO A 281 -21.10 -26.74 -10.57
N ALA A 282 -22.17 -26.07 -10.11
CA ALA A 282 -22.07 -24.88 -9.27
C ALA A 282 -21.28 -25.10 -7.95
N HIS A 283 -21.39 -26.29 -7.34
CA HIS A 283 -20.63 -26.64 -6.15
C HIS A 283 -19.12 -26.58 -6.39
N ILE A 284 -18.65 -27.17 -7.49
CA ILE A 284 -17.24 -27.20 -7.88
C ILE A 284 -16.72 -25.78 -8.16
N ILE A 285 -17.49 -24.96 -8.87
CA ILE A 285 -17.14 -23.56 -9.10
C ILE A 285 -17.01 -22.81 -7.77
N SER A 286 -17.90 -23.08 -6.82
CA SER A 286 -17.85 -22.45 -5.50
C SER A 286 -16.61 -22.84 -4.68
N GLU A 287 -16.12 -24.08 -4.82
CA GLU A 287 -14.88 -24.55 -4.18
C GLU A 287 -13.65 -23.87 -4.79
N PHE A 288 -13.57 -23.79 -6.12
CA PHE A 288 -12.49 -23.07 -6.81
C PHE A 288 -12.50 -21.57 -6.48
N ALA A 289 -13.68 -20.95 -6.37
CA ALA A 289 -13.81 -19.57 -5.94
C ALA A 289 -13.32 -19.36 -4.49
N GLN A 290 -13.61 -20.30 -3.58
CA GLN A 290 -13.11 -20.25 -2.21
C GLN A 290 -11.58 -20.40 -2.15
N LEU A 291 -11.01 -21.26 -2.98
CA LEU A 291 -9.56 -21.43 -3.06
C LEU A 291 -8.87 -20.15 -3.59
N LEU A 292 -9.43 -19.52 -4.62
CA LEU A 292 -8.94 -18.24 -5.12
C LEU A 292 -9.07 -17.13 -4.05
N GLN A 293 -10.19 -17.07 -3.33
CA GLN A 293 -10.41 -16.14 -2.22
C GLN A 293 -9.37 -16.32 -1.10
N PHE A 294 -8.97 -17.56 -0.79
CA PHE A 294 -7.91 -17.86 0.17
C PHE A 294 -6.53 -17.35 -0.29
N HIS A 295 -6.17 -17.55 -1.56
CA HIS A 295 -4.91 -17.04 -2.10
C HIS A 295 -4.86 -15.50 -2.13
N ILE A 296 -5.97 -14.84 -2.47
CA ILE A 296 -6.07 -13.38 -2.40
C ILE A 296 -5.99 -12.90 -0.95
N ALA A 297 -6.68 -13.57 -0.01
CA ALA A 297 -6.62 -13.23 1.41
C ALA A 297 -5.18 -13.32 1.95
N THR A 298 -4.49 -14.44 1.73
CA THR A 298 -3.12 -14.68 2.20
C THR A 298 -2.07 -13.78 1.54
N TYR A 299 -2.36 -13.24 0.35
CA TYR A 299 -1.52 -12.22 -0.30
C TYR A 299 -1.53 -10.90 0.49
N PHE A 300 -2.70 -10.46 0.94
CA PHE A 300 -2.81 -9.25 1.76
C PHE A 300 -2.41 -9.49 3.22
N ASP A 301 -2.93 -10.55 3.85
CA ASP A 301 -2.66 -10.91 5.24
C ASP A 301 -2.62 -12.42 5.45
N ASN A 302 -1.45 -12.95 5.83
CA ASN A 302 -1.21 -14.38 6.05
C ASN A 302 -1.31 -14.76 7.55
N GLU A 303 -1.61 -13.81 8.43
CA GLU A 303 -1.69 -14.03 9.89
C GLU A 303 -3.14 -14.02 10.39
N LEU A 304 -4.10 -14.28 9.49
CA LEU A 304 -5.52 -14.30 9.86
C LEU A 304 -5.83 -15.45 10.84
N PRO A 305 -6.58 -15.17 11.92
CA PRO A 305 -6.94 -16.19 12.90
C PRO A 305 -7.90 -17.22 12.30
N GLY A 306 -7.67 -18.49 12.61
CA GLY A 306 -8.54 -19.60 12.17
C GLY A 306 -8.29 -20.10 10.74
N LEU A 307 -7.25 -19.62 10.06
CA LEU A 307 -6.89 -20.04 8.71
C LEU A 307 -5.50 -20.66 8.64
N PRO A 308 -5.29 -21.66 7.77
CA PRO A 308 -3.96 -22.22 7.55
C PRO A 308 -3.05 -21.16 6.92
N ARG A 309 -1.81 -21.09 7.41
CA ARG A 309 -0.82 -20.15 6.87
C ARG A 309 -0.28 -20.67 5.54
N ALA A 310 -0.25 -19.81 4.53
CA ALA A 310 0.41 -20.14 3.27
C ALA A 310 1.93 -20.20 3.48
N THR A 311 2.52 -21.36 3.17
CA THR A 311 3.96 -21.63 3.26
C THR A 311 4.58 -21.74 1.87
N GLN A 312 5.88 -21.43 1.78
CA GLN A 312 6.70 -21.77 0.62
C GLN A 312 6.96 -23.28 0.59
N ARG A 313 7.54 -23.78 -0.51
CA ARG A 313 8.00 -25.18 -0.62
C ARG A 313 8.95 -25.60 0.51
N SER A 314 9.67 -24.63 1.11
CA SER A 314 10.57 -24.81 2.24
C SER A 314 9.87 -24.88 3.61
N GLY A 315 8.53 -24.77 3.68
CA GLY A 315 7.77 -24.70 4.92
C GLY A 315 7.79 -23.32 5.60
N ARG A 316 8.60 -22.37 5.12
CA ARG A 316 8.61 -21.00 5.64
C ARG A 316 7.31 -20.26 5.29
N PRO A 317 6.64 -19.57 6.24
CA PRO A 317 5.46 -18.77 5.93
C PRO A 317 5.80 -17.63 4.98
N ILE A 318 4.93 -17.39 4.00
CA ILE A 318 5.11 -16.31 3.02
C ILE A 318 4.83 -14.95 3.70
N LYS A 319 5.70 -13.96 3.42
CA LYS A 319 5.53 -12.58 3.89
C LYS A 319 4.50 -11.82 3.05
N SER A 320 3.30 -11.65 3.60
CA SER A 320 2.19 -10.86 3.03
C SER A 320 2.49 -9.36 2.94
N ILE A 321 1.65 -8.59 2.25
CA ILE A 321 1.77 -7.12 2.20
C ILE A 321 1.66 -6.50 3.60
N CYS A 322 0.67 -6.92 4.41
CA CYS A 322 0.48 -6.38 5.76
C CYS A 322 1.70 -6.61 6.66
N SER A 323 2.29 -7.81 6.61
CA SER A 323 3.50 -8.14 7.39
C SER A 323 4.71 -7.30 6.99
N ARG A 324 4.86 -6.96 5.70
CA ARG A 324 5.91 -6.06 5.20
C ARG A 324 5.75 -4.63 5.70
N LEU A 325 4.54 -4.19 6.03
CA LEU A 325 4.27 -2.82 6.51
C LEU A 325 4.36 -2.69 8.03
N LYS A 326 3.72 -3.61 8.79
CA LYS A 326 3.51 -3.50 10.24
C LYS A 326 4.69 -3.95 11.11
N ALA A 327 5.55 -4.82 10.59
CA ALA A 327 6.62 -5.43 11.39
C ALA A 327 7.62 -4.39 11.96
N LYS A 328 8.38 -4.77 13.00
CA LYS A 328 9.46 -3.95 13.55
C LYS A 328 10.52 -3.61 12.50
N GLU A 329 10.86 -4.59 11.67
CA GLU A 329 11.69 -4.46 10.47
C GLU A 329 10.88 -4.14 9.20
N GLY A 330 9.61 -3.77 9.36
CA GLY A 330 8.71 -3.42 8.25
C GLY A 330 9.02 -2.03 7.68
N ARG A 331 8.37 -1.69 6.57
CA ARG A 331 8.68 -0.45 5.83
C ARG A 331 8.41 0.83 6.64
N ILE A 332 7.34 0.87 7.44
CA ILE A 332 7.00 2.09 8.19
C ILE A 332 8.06 2.38 9.26
N ARG A 333 8.32 1.41 10.15
CA ARG A 333 9.26 1.63 11.25
C ARG A 333 10.72 1.53 10.80
N GLY A 334 11.07 0.53 9.99
CA GLY A 334 12.44 0.22 9.61
C GLY A 334 12.99 1.07 8.45
N ASN A 335 12.15 1.54 7.53
CA ASN A 335 12.64 2.28 6.36
C ASN A 335 12.27 3.76 6.38
N LEU A 336 11.10 4.12 6.90
CA LEU A 336 10.64 5.52 6.93
C LEU A 336 11.03 6.21 8.24
N MET A 337 10.86 5.57 9.40
CA MET A 337 11.18 6.18 10.70
C MET A 337 12.65 6.02 11.11
N GLY A 338 13.26 4.87 10.84
CA GLY A 338 14.63 4.55 11.27
C GLY A 338 15.48 3.99 10.14
N LYS A 339 15.84 4.84 9.18
CA LYS A 339 16.64 4.41 8.02
C LYS A 339 18.13 4.36 8.37
N ARG A 340 18.84 3.38 7.80
CA ARG A 340 20.31 3.41 7.76
C ARG A 340 20.74 4.60 6.90
N VAL A 341 21.64 5.41 7.43
CA VAL A 341 22.20 6.57 6.76
C VAL A 341 23.62 6.27 6.32
N ASP A 342 23.99 6.81 5.18
CA ASP A 342 25.39 6.84 4.74
C ASP A 342 26.12 7.99 5.47
N PHE A 343 27.46 7.97 5.45
CA PHE A 343 28.33 8.98 6.09
C PHE A 343 28.24 9.03 7.63
N SER A 344 27.98 7.89 8.27
CA SER A 344 28.06 7.73 9.73
C SER A 344 29.12 6.70 10.12
N ALA A 345 29.75 6.88 11.28
CA ALA A 345 30.66 5.90 11.88
C ALA A 345 30.29 5.62 13.35
N ARG A 346 30.79 4.51 13.89
CA ARG A 346 30.61 4.12 15.29
C ARG A 346 31.92 3.54 15.81
N THR A 347 32.33 4.00 16.99
CA THR A 347 33.52 3.50 17.71
C THR A 347 33.28 3.55 19.23
N VAL A 348 34.21 2.98 19.99
CA VAL A 348 34.24 3.04 21.45
C VAL A 348 34.72 4.42 21.89
N ILE A 349 34.10 5.00 22.91
CA ILE A 349 34.50 6.28 23.50
C ILE A 349 35.58 6.08 24.57
N THR A 350 36.52 7.02 24.68
CA THR A 350 37.57 7.04 25.70
C THR A 350 37.71 8.48 26.20
N PRO A 351 37.80 8.72 27.52
CA PRO A 351 37.94 10.07 28.06
C PRO A 351 39.33 10.62 27.75
N ASP A 352 39.39 11.89 27.35
CA ASP A 352 40.63 12.63 27.14
C ASP A 352 40.50 14.00 27.83
N PRO A 353 41.35 14.33 28.81
CA PRO A 353 41.29 15.60 29.53
C PRO A 353 41.92 16.78 28.76
N THR A 354 42.55 16.53 27.62
CA THR A 354 43.30 17.55 26.86
C THR A 354 42.49 18.25 25.77
N ILE A 355 41.34 17.67 25.39
CA ILE A 355 40.41 18.24 24.40
C ILE A 355 39.37 19.13 25.08
N ASN A 356 38.92 20.18 24.40
CA ASN A 356 37.88 21.05 24.94
C ASN A 356 36.50 20.35 24.95
N ILE A 357 35.54 20.93 25.69
CA ILE A 357 34.18 20.36 25.84
C ILE A 357 33.44 20.31 24.50
N ASP A 358 33.71 21.28 23.64
CA ASP A 358 33.21 21.36 22.27
C ASP A 358 34.08 20.57 21.30
N GLU A 359 34.99 19.70 21.75
CA GLU A 359 35.88 18.96 20.88
C GLU A 359 35.68 17.44 20.91
N LEU A 360 35.99 16.78 19.80
CA LEU A 360 35.89 15.32 19.66
C LEU A 360 37.08 14.75 18.90
N GLY A 361 37.81 13.83 19.54
CA GLY A 361 38.83 13.04 18.87
C GLY A 361 38.22 12.06 17.87
N VAL A 362 38.59 12.18 16.59
CA VAL A 362 38.16 11.26 15.53
C VAL A 362 39.38 10.49 15.01
N PRO A 363 39.39 9.14 15.08
CA PRO A 363 40.49 8.34 14.55
C PRO A 363 40.74 8.57 13.06
N TRP A 364 42.03 8.56 12.66
CA TRP A 364 42.44 8.71 11.26
C TRP A 364 41.77 7.71 10.31
N SER A 365 41.57 6.46 10.76
CA SER A 365 40.88 5.43 9.98
C SER A 365 39.43 5.79 9.64
N ILE A 366 38.75 6.57 10.49
CA ILE A 366 37.39 7.06 10.27
C ILE A 366 37.43 8.35 9.44
N ALA A 367 38.31 9.29 9.77
CA ALA A 367 38.46 10.57 9.07
C ALA A 367 38.82 10.38 7.59
N LEU A 368 39.70 9.41 7.29
CA LEU A 368 40.06 9.03 5.92
C LEU A 368 38.94 8.27 5.20
N ASN A 369 37.91 7.79 5.90
CA ASN A 369 36.80 7.06 5.29
C ASN A 369 35.60 7.93 4.98
N LEU A 370 35.25 8.82 5.89
CA LEU A 370 34.17 9.77 5.74
C LEU A 370 34.59 10.91 4.82
N THR A 371 33.67 11.38 3.98
CA THR A 371 33.96 12.43 3.00
C THR A 371 32.86 13.47 2.97
N TYR A 372 33.25 14.73 2.79
CA TYR A 372 32.33 15.84 2.61
C TYR A 372 32.41 16.40 1.19
N PRO A 373 31.30 16.61 0.48
CA PRO A 373 31.30 17.25 -0.83
C PRO A 373 31.37 18.78 -0.68
N GLU A 374 32.47 19.39 -1.13
CA GLU A 374 32.60 20.85 -1.24
C GLU A 374 32.64 21.28 -2.70
N THR A 375 31.99 22.41 -2.99
CA THR A 375 31.96 22.98 -4.34
C THR A 375 33.19 23.84 -4.55
N VAL A 376 33.86 23.66 -5.68
CA VAL A 376 35.05 24.42 -6.06
C VAL A 376 34.63 25.85 -6.38
N THR A 377 35.22 26.78 -5.64
CA THR A 377 35.07 28.23 -5.75
C THR A 377 36.45 28.85 -5.94
N PRO A 378 36.55 30.11 -6.39
CA PRO A 378 37.85 30.77 -6.55
C PRO A 378 38.66 30.83 -5.24
N TYR A 379 38.00 30.81 -4.09
CA TYR A 379 38.63 30.93 -2.78
C TYR A 379 39.25 29.63 -2.26
N ASN A 380 38.70 28.46 -2.64
CA ASN A 380 39.13 27.16 -2.12
C ASN A 380 39.87 26.30 -3.15
N ILE A 381 40.00 26.79 -4.39
CA ILE A 381 40.56 26.00 -5.50
C ILE A 381 42.00 25.54 -5.25
N GLU A 382 42.85 26.39 -4.68
CA GLU A 382 44.25 26.05 -4.37
C GLU A 382 44.32 24.95 -3.31
N ARG A 383 43.57 25.13 -2.21
CA ARG A 383 43.45 24.13 -1.14
C ARG A 383 42.91 22.79 -1.65
N LEU A 384 41.87 22.82 -2.49
CA LEU A 384 41.27 21.60 -3.03
C LEU A 384 42.21 20.88 -4.02
N LYS A 385 43.04 21.62 -4.76
CA LYS A 385 44.08 21.04 -5.62
C LYS A 385 45.10 20.26 -4.80
N GLU A 386 45.61 20.83 -3.72
CA GLU A 386 46.53 20.12 -2.82
C GLU A 386 45.92 18.83 -2.25
N LEU A 387 44.65 18.87 -1.82
CA LEU A 387 43.97 17.69 -1.29
C LEU A 387 43.76 16.60 -2.34
N VAL A 388 43.53 16.99 -3.60
CA VAL A 388 43.44 16.05 -4.73
C VAL A 388 44.80 15.44 -5.06
N GLU A 389 45.88 16.22 -4.97
CA GLU A 389 47.24 15.72 -5.16
C GLU A 389 47.66 14.72 -4.09
N TYR A 390 47.29 14.94 -2.82
CA TYR A 390 47.49 13.94 -1.75
C TYR A 390 46.65 12.67 -1.96
N GLY A 391 45.54 12.78 -2.69
CA GLY A 391 44.71 11.65 -3.07
C GLY A 391 44.07 10.92 -1.88
N PRO A 392 43.65 9.66 -2.07
CA PRO A 392 42.88 8.90 -1.07
C PRO A 392 43.75 8.35 0.08
N HIS A 393 45.06 8.31 -0.10
CA HIS A 393 46.04 7.85 0.87
C HIS A 393 47.10 8.95 1.10
N PRO A 394 46.73 9.99 1.86
CA PRO A 394 47.62 11.12 2.11
C PRO A 394 48.81 10.71 3.02
N PRO A 395 49.89 11.50 3.00
CA PRO A 395 50.98 11.34 3.98
C PRO A 395 50.47 11.54 5.42
N PRO A 396 51.15 10.95 6.42
CA PRO A 396 50.73 11.00 7.82
C PRO A 396 50.55 12.45 8.31
N GLY A 397 49.45 12.71 9.02
CA GLY A 397 49.09 14.05 9.53
C GLY A 397 48.33 14.94 8.52
N LYS A 398 48.16 14.51 7.27
CA LYS A 398 47.39 15.24 6.26
C LYS A 398 46.15 14.46 5.82
N THR A 399 45.16 15.20 5.30
CA THR A 399 43.96 14.63 4.69
C THR A 399 44.05 14.77 3.18
N GLY A 400 43.20 14.06 2.44
CA GLY A 400 43.19 14.13 0.98
C GLY A 400 41.80 13.91 0.40
N ALA A 401 41.69 13.74 -0.92
CA ALA A 401 40.42 13.56 -1.60
C ALA A 401 40.21 12.15 -2.14
N LYS A 402 38.94 11.72 -2.21
CA LYS A 402 38.57 10.41 -2.77
C LYS A 402 37.90 10.51 -4.13
N TYR A 403 37.03 11.49 -4.31
CA TYR A 403 36.26 11.61 -5.53
C TYR A 403 36.23 13.04 -6.05
N ILE A 404 36.30 13.18 -7.37
CA ILE A 404 35.97 14.41 -8.07
C ILE A 404 34.64 14.19 -8.78
N ILE A 405 33.73 15.14 -8.67
CA ILE A 405 32.44 15.14 -9.36
C ILE A 405 32.45 16.34 -10.30
N ARG A 406 32.43 16.07 -11.60
CA ARG A 406 32.30 17.11 -12.63
C ARG A 406 30.89 17.67 -12.67
N ASP A 407 30.69 18.76 -13.41
CA ASP A 407 29.38 19.39 -13.60
C ASP A 407 28.37 18.44 -14.28
N ASP A 408 28.84 17.58 -15.18
CA ASP A 408 28.04 16.51 -15.81
C ASP A 408 27.59 15.41 -14.81
N GLY A 409 28.04 15.50 -13.55
CA GLY A 409 27.75 14.53 -12.52
C GLY A 409 28.57 13.24 -12.63
N GLN A 410 29.56 13.15 -13.52
CA GLN A 410 30.48 12.01 -13.56
C GLN A 410 31.31 11.97 -12.27
N ARG A 411 31.36 10.81 -11.61
CA ARG A 411 32.19 10.56 -10.41
C ARG A 411 33.50 9.92 -10.85
N LEU A 412 34.60 10.60 -10.59
CA LEU A 412 35.96 10.15 -10.82
C LEU A 412 36.54 9.68 -9.48
N ASP A 413 36.95 8.40 -9.37
CA ASP A 413 37.59 7.85 -8.16
C ASP A 413 39.11 8.00 -8.29
N LEU A 414 39.70 8.73 -7.34
CA LEU A 414 41.13 9.04 -7.28
C LEU A 414 42.01 7.81 -7.03
N ARG A 415 41.44 6.68 -6.59
CA ARG A 415 42.19 5.42 -6.42
C ARG A 415 42.60 4.77 -7.74
N TYR A 416 41.85 4.99 -8.80
CA TYR A 416 42.01 4.25 -10.06
C TYR A 416 42.37 5.15 -11.25
N LEU A 417 42.56 6.45 -11.01
CA LEU A 417 42.94 7.41 -12.04
C LEU A 417 44.42 7.27 -12.40
N LYS A 418 44.68 6.89 -13.66
CA LYS A 418 46.03 6.72 -14.21
C LYS A 418 46.55 7.93 -15.00
N LYS A 419 45.67 8.89 -15.34
CA LYS A 419 45.99 10.05 -16.17
C LYS A 419 46.08 11.32 -15.32
N SER A 420 47.20 12.01 -15.37
CA SER A 420 47.42 13.30 -14.68
C SER A 420 46.53 14.43 -15.20
N SER A 421 46.05 14.34 -16.45
CA SER A 421 45.15 15.33 -17.05
C SER A 421 43.77 15.40 -16.40
N ASP A 422 43.31 14.32 -15.79
CA ASP A 422 41.97 14.24 -15.16
C ASP A 422 41.94 14.74 -13.71
N ASN A 423 43.09 15.15 -13.16
CA ASN A 423 43.20 15.77 -11.83
C ASN A 423 42.88 17.27 -11.84
N HIS A 424 42.66 17.86 -13.02
CA HIS A 424 42.32 19.28 -13.14
C HIS A 424 40.96 19.58 -12.49
N LEU A 425 40.94 20.59 -11.63
CA LEU A 425 39.75 21.11 -10.95
C LEU A 425 39.30 22.41 -11.62
N GLU A 426 38.02 22.47 -11.99
CA GLU A 426 37.38 23.66 -12.54
C GLU A 426 36.39 24.25 -11.53
N LEU A 427 36.08 25.54 -11.69
CA LEU A 427 35.06 26.22 -10.89
C LEU A 427 33.70 25.57 -11.15
N GLY A 428 32.96 25.24 -10.08
CA GLY A 428 31.67 24.54 -10.17
C GLY A 428 31.74 23.04 -9.86
N TYR A 429 32.91 22.41 -10.06
CA TYR A 429 33.09 20.98 -9.75
C TYR A 429 32.91 20.75 -8.24
N LYS A 430 32.59 19.51 -7.86
CA LYS A 430 32.54 19.12 -6.44
C LYS A 430 33.63 18.12 -6.12
N ALA A 431 34.53 18.48 -5.21
CA ALA A 431 35.51 17.56 -4.67
C ALA A 431 34.98 16.95 -3.36
N ARG A 432 35.07 15.62 -3.22
CA ARG A 432 34.80 14.92 -1.97
C ARG A 432 36.13 14.64 -1.27
N PHE A 433 36.43 15.45 -0.26
CA PHE A 433 37.62 15.32 0.56
C PHE A 433 37.32 14.61 1.88
N CYS A 434 38.34 13.94 2.41
CA CYS A 434 38.35 13.33 3.72
C CYS A 434 38.18 14.41 4.79
N VAL A 435 37.65 14.03 5.94
CA VAL A 435 37.30 14.98 7.00
C VAL A 435 38.52 15.79 7.45
N LEU A 436 38.39 17.12 7.43
CA LEU A 436 39.40 18.06 7.91
C LEU A 436 39.21 18.41 9.39
N PHE A 437 40.28 18.89 10.02
CA PHE A 437 40.23 19.51 11.34
C PHE A 437 39.21 20.66 11.40
N GLY A 438 38.53 20.78 12.54
CA GLY A 438 37.48 21.81 12.74
C GLY A 438 36.14 21.55 12.02
N SER A 439 35.95 20.38 11.38
CA SER A 439 34.66 20.01 10.78
C SER A 439 33.61 19.75 11.87
N ILE A 440 32.38 20.24 11.68
CA ILE A 440 31.28 20.06 12.63
C ILE A 440 30.64 18.67 12.48
N TRP A 441 30.49 17.96 13.60
CA TRP A 441 29.84 16.65 13.67
C TRP A 441 28.64 16.65 14.59
N SER A 442 27.73 15.70 14.38
CA SER A 442 26.73 15.30 15.37
C SER A 442 27.21 14.01 16.03
N LEU A 443 27.31 14.02 17.36
CA LEU A 443 27.65 12.84 18.16
C LEU A 443 26.43 12.40 18.98
N ASP A 444 26.06 11.12 18.86
CA ASP A 444 24.92 10.53 19.56
C ASP A 444 25.34 9.28 20.35
N VAL A 445 24.91 9.17 21.61
CA VAL A 445 25.03 7.95 22.43
C VAL A 445 23.66 7.29 22.57
N VAL A 446 23.56 6.02 22.17
CA VAL A 446 22.30 5.25 22.20
C VAL A 446 22.19 4.48 23.53
N PRO A 447 21.04 4.50 24.24
CA PRO A 447 19.75 5.06 23.83
C PRO A 447 19.67 6.59 24.02
N LEU A 448 19.19 7.27 22.97
CA LEU A 448 18.90 8.70 23.00
C LEU A 448 17.63 8.93 23.85
N LEU A 449 17.83 9.24 25.13
CA LEU A 449 16.75 9.68 26.03
C LEU A 449 16.68 11.21 26.12
N ASN A 450 17.81 11.90 25.89
CA ASN A 450 17.93 13.35 25.82
C ASN A 450 18.70 13.76 24.57
N PHE A 451 18.32 14.89 23.97
CA PHE A 451 18.95 15.43 22.77
C PHE A 451 20.09 16.36 23.21
N CYS A 452 21.34 15.92 23.10
CA CYS A 452 22.52 16.78 23.22
C CYS A 452 23.17 16.90 21.84
N LEU A 453 22.97 18.05 21.19
CA LEU A 453 23.71 18.37 19.98
C LEU A 453 25.08 18.89 20.41
N LEU A 454 26.10 18.04 20.39
CA LEU A 454 27.48 18.45 20.61
C LEU A 454 28.05 18.93 19.29
N VAL A 455 28.43 20.21 19.23
CA VAL A 455 29.32 20.73 18.19
C VAL A 455 30.70 20.20 18.55
N ALA A 456 31.29 19.39 17.66
CA ALA A 456 32.67 18.95 17.78
C ALA A 456 33.58 19.81 16.91
N GLY A 457 34.49 20.57 17.49
CA GLY A 457 35.77 20.96 16.90
C GLY A 457 36.77 19.83 17.13
N GLY A 458 37.25 19.12 16.12
CA GLY A 458 38.26 18.09 16.38
C GLY A 458 39.65 18.71 16.61
N ALA A 459 40.28 18.48 17.76
CA ALA A 459 41.73 18.53 17.91
C ALA A 459 42.34 17.12 17.69
N PRO A 460 43.48 16.98 16.99
CA PRO A 460 44.11 15.68 16.74
C PRO A 460 44.76 15.04 17.96
N PHE A 461 44.72 13.71 18.01
CA PHE A 461 45.76 12.88 18.62
C PHE A 461 46.34 11.91 17.58
N GLU A 462 47.62 11.57 17.79
CA GLU A 462 48.37 10.53 17.06
C GLU A 462 47.85 9.12 17.32
#